data_AF-A7SKU4-F1
#
_entry.id   AF-A7SKU4-F1
#
_cell.length_a   1.000
_cell.length_b   1.000
_cell.length_c   1.000
_cell.angle_alpha   90.00
_cell.angle_beta   90.00
_cell.angle_gamma   90.00
#
_symmetry.space_group_name_H-M   'P 1'
#
loop_
_entity.id
_entity.type
_entity.pdbx_description
1 polymer ?
#
loop_
_entity_poly.entity_id
_entity_poly.type
_entity_poly.pdbx_seq_one_letter_code
_entity_poly.pdbx_strand_id
1 'polypeptide(L)'
;FIENFKNNLERCLTTGFRLFSKENSAMVRHIGLQLMEHSVKFNWGSMQQNDCAVFKQRVMSLLVNGTKPMSEEPYHLKESLARLVAEVAKREWPQSWENFLSDLNGMCPLG
;
A
#
# COMPACT_ATOMS: atom_id res chain seq x y z
N PHE A 1 -14.29 -12.69 -11.97
CA PHE A 1 -13.72 -13.17 -10.69
C PHE A 1 -13.02 -12.04 -9.93
N ILE A 2 -11.99 -11.38 -10.50
CA ILE A 2 -11.28 -10.27 -9.84
C ILE A 2 -12.21 -9.08 -9.50
N GLU A 3 -13.11 -8.70 -10.39
CA GLU A 3 -14.08 -7.60 -10.13
C GLU A 3 -15.05 -7.92 -8.99
N ASN A 4 -15.54 -9.16 -8.87
CA ASN A 4 -16.37 -9.56 -7.72
C ASN A 4 -15.56 -9.66 -6.43
N PHE A 5 -14.26 -9.97 -6.51
CA PHE A 5 -13.38 -10.01 -5.35
C PHE A 5 -13.17 -8.61 -4.78
N LYS A 6 -12.99 -7.60 -5.64
CA LYS A 6 -12.85 -6.17 -5.29
C LYS A 6 -13.98 -5.60 -4.41
N ASN A 7 -15.16 -6.24 -4.44
CA ASN A 7 -16.31 -5.85 -3.62
C ASN A 7 -16.25 -6.35 -2.17
N ASN A 8 -15.32 -7.25 -1.83
CA ASN A 8 -15.10 -7.70 -0.44
C ASN A 8 -13.83 -7.04 0.13
N LEU A 9 -14.01 -5.85 0.71
CA LEU A 9 -12.98 -4.99 1.28
C LEU A 9 -11.96 -5.71 2.18
N GLU A 10 -12.46 -6.42 3.20
CA GLU A 10 -11.62 -7.08 4.21
C GLU A 10 -10.72 -8.16 3.58
N ARG A 11 -11.27 -8.95 2.66
CA ARG A 11 -10.52 -9.98 1.93
C ARG A 11 -9.56 -9.37 0.93
N CYS A 12 -9.91 -8.26 0.28
CA CYS A 12 -9.04 -7.57 -0.68
C CYS A 12 -7.77 -7.05 -0.04
N LEU A 13 -7.87 -6.34 1.08
CA LEU A 13 -6.71 -5.76 1.75
C LEU A 13 -5.78 -6.86 2.27
N THR A 14 -6.32 -7.83 2.99
CA THR A 14 -5.55 -8.96 3.54
C THR A 14 -4.86 -9.76 2.43
N THR A 15 -5.55 -9.98 1.31
CA THR A 15 -4.98 -10.68 0.15
C THR A 15 -3.92 -9.84 -0.54
N GLY A 16 -4.16 -8.54 -0.74
CA GLY A 16 -3.19 -7.63 -1.35
C GLY A 16 -1.85 -7.63 -0.63
N PHE A 17 -1.86 -7.53 0.70
CA PHE A 17 -0.64 -7.64 1.51
C PHE A 17 0.03 -9.01 1.40
N ARG A 18 -0.74 -10.10 1.38
CA ARG A 18 -0.19 -11.46 1.24
C ARG A 18 0.47 -11.68 -0.12
N LEU A 19 -0.13 -11.15 -1.19
CA LEU A 19 0.42 -11.23 -2.54
C LEU A 19 1.70 -10.39 -2.68
N PHE A 20 1.82 -9.28 -1.95
CA PHE A 20 3.02 -8.43 -1.98
C PHE A 20 4.23 -8.97 -1.18
N SER A 21 4.19 -10.22 -0.69
CA SER A 21 5.35 -10.86 -0.07
C SER A 21 6.57 -10.95 -1.00
N LYS A 22 7.79 -10.79 -0.46
CA LYS A 22 9.06 -10.89 -1.20
C LYS A 22 9.32 -12.29 -1.79
N GLU A 23 8.67 -13.30 -1.23
CA GLU A 23 8.73 -14.70 -1.70
C GLU A 23 7.98 -14.91 -3.03
N ASN A 24 7.08 -13.99 -3.39
CA ASN A 24 6.29 -14.10 -4.61
C ASN A 24 7.01 -13.50 -5.82
N SER A 25 6.59 -13.90 -7.02
CA SER A 25 7.05 -13.30 -8.27
C SER A 25 6.65 -11.82 -8.37
N ALA A 26 7.41 -11.05 -9.15
CA ALA A 26 7.12 -9.63 -9.36
C ALA A 26 5.70 -9.38 -9.86
N MET A 27 5.20 -10.24 -10.76
CA MET A 27 3.83 -10.15 -11.28
C MET A 27 2.78 -10.31 -10.17
N VAL A 28 2.93 -11.30 -9.29
CA VAL A 28 2.01 -11.54 -8.17
C VAL A 28 2.03 -10.37 -7.19
N ARG A 29 3.22 -9.84 -6.91
CA ARG A 29 3.40 -8.66 -6.05
C ARG A 29 2.74 -7.42 -6.66
N HIS A 30 2.88 -7.20 -7.96
CA HIS A 30 2.22 -6.10 -8.67
C HIS A 30 0.70 -6.19 -8.58
N ILE A 31 0.11 -7.39 -8.75
CA ILE A 31 -1.33 -7.61 -8.57
C ILE A 31 -1.76 -7.27 -7.13
N GLY A 32 -0.95 -7.65 -6.13
CA GLY A 32 -1.20 -7.29 -4.74
C GLY A 32 -1.28 -5.77 -4.52
N LEU A 33 -0.34 -5.01 -5.10
CA LEU A 33 -0.36 -3.55 -5.07
C LEU A 33 -1.58 -2.97 -5.79
N GLN A 34 -1.94 -3.51 -6.97
CA GLN A 34 -3.13 -3.05 -7.71
C GLN A 34 -4.43 -3.28 -6.94
N LEU A 35 -4.56 -4.39 -6.21
CA LEU A 35 -5.73 -4.65 -5.36
C LEU A 35 -5.81 -3.63 -4.22
N MET A 36 -4.70 -3.38 -3.53
CA MET A 36 -4.64 -2.38 -2.46
C MET A 36 -4.93 -0.97 -2.99
N GLU A 37 -4.35 -0.58 -4.13
CA GLU A 37 -4.60 0.71 -4.77
C GLU A 37 -6.08 0.87 -5.13
N HIS A 38 -6.71 -0.19 -5.66
CA HIS A 38 -8.13 -0.19 -5.95
C HIS A 38 -8.98 -0.01 -4.68
N SER A 39 -8.67 -0.73 -3.60
CA SER A 39 -9.39 -0.60 -2.33
C SER A 39 -9.29 0.81 -1.75
N VAL A 40 -8.10 1.42 -1.79
CA VAL A 40 -7.94 2.83 -1.40
C VAL A 40 -8.75 3.73 -2.33
N LYS A 41 -8.69 3.49 -3.65
CA LYS A 41 -9.34 4.34 -4.63
C LYS A 41 -10.86 4.43 -4.47
N PHE A 42 -11.50 3.28 -4.36
CA PHE A 42 -12.94 3.16 -4.50
C PHE A 42 -13.67 2.86 -3.20
N ASN A 43 -12.96 2.32 -2.20
CA ASN A 43 -13.62 1.75 -1.03
C ASN A 43 -13.21 2.44 0.29
N TRP A 44 -12.28 3.41 0.27
CA TRP A 44 -11.81 4.10 1.48
C TRP A 44 -12.92 4.74 2.30
N GLY A 45 -13.90 5.39 1.64
CA GLY A 45 -15.02 6.03 2.33
C GLY A 45 -15.94 5.07 3.09
N SER A 46 -15.85 3.76 2.79
CA SER A 46 -16.62 2.71 3.45
C SER A 46 -15.80 1.95 4.50
N MET A 47 -14.50 2.23 4.64
CA MET A 47 -13.64 1.60 5.64
C MET A 47 -13.81 2.28 7.00
N GLN A 48 -13.71 1.51 8.09
CA GLN A 48 -13.68 2.11 9.43
C GLN A 48 -12.37 2.87 9.64
N GLN A 49 -12.41 3.95 10.42
CA GLN A 49 -11.23 4.79 10.68
C GLN A 49 -10.06 3.98 11.25
N ASN A 50 -10.34 3.00 12.10
CA ASN A 50 -9.33 2.10 12.64
C ASN A 50 -8.67 1.24 11.55
N ASP A 51 -9.46 0.72 10.60
CA ASP A 51 -8.94 -0.06 9.48
C ASP A 51 -8.10 0.80 8.53
N CYS A 52 -8.50 2.05 8.30
CA CYS A 52 -7.72 3.04 7.55
C CYS A 52 -6.35 3.29 8.22
N ALA A 53 -6.34 3.46 9.55
CA ALA A 53 -5.11 3.66 10.32
C ALA A 53 -4.18 2.44 10.25
N VAL A 54 -4.72 1.23 10.45
CA VAL A 54 -3.97 -0.04 10.32
C VAL A 54 -3.42 -0.21 8.91
N PHE A 55 -4.24 0.05 7.88
CA PHE A 55 -3.82 -0.03 6.49
C PHE A 55 -2.65 0.92 6.20
N LYS A 56 -2.78 2.19 6.60
CA LYS A 56 -1.73 3.22 6.48
C LYS A 56 -0.42 2.76 7.11
N GLN A 57 -0.46 2.29 8.37
CA GLN A 57 0.73 1.80 9.06
C GLN A 57 1.40 0.63 8.32
N ARG A 58 0.60 -0.31 7.81
CA ARG A 58 1.12 -1.46 7.04
C ARG A 58 1.74 -1.02 5.71
N VAL A 59 1.13 -0.11 4.98
CA VAL A 59 1.70 0.43 3.73
C VAL A 59 3.01 1.18 3.99
N MET A 60 3.08 1.97 5.07
CA MET A 60 4.32 2.64 5.47
C MET A 60 5.42 1.63 5.85
N SER A 61 5.07 0.53 6.53
CA SER A 61 6.02 -0.56 6.74
C SER A 61 6.56 -1.13 5.42
N LEU A 62 5.72 -1.29 4.39
CA LEU A 62 6.15 -1.81 3.10
C LEU A 62 7.20 -0.92 2.41
N LEU A 63 7.17 0.40 2.62
CA LEU A 63 8.20 1.30 2.09
C LEU A 63 9.58 0.97 2.66
N VAL A 64 9.64 0.64 3.96
CA VAL A 64 10.89 0.39 4.67
C VAL A 64 11.37 -1.05 4.47
N ASN A 65 10.46 -2.03 4.57
CA ASN A 65 10.83 -3.44 4.65
C ASN A 65 10.14 -4.35 3.63
N GLY A 66 9.27 -3.82 2.77
CA GLY A 66 8.46 -4.60 1.84
C GLY A 66 9.10 -4.87 0.48
N THR A 67 10.14 -4.13 0.11
CA THR A 67 10.84 -4.29 -1.18
C THR A 67 12.19 -4.99 -1.01
N LYS A 68 12.70 -5.60 -2.09
CA LYS A 68 14.06 -6.14 -2.15
C LYS A 68 15.09 -5.00 -2.34
N PRO A 69 16.40 -5.25 -2.18
CA PRO A 69 17.43 -4.27 -2.48
C PRO A 69 17.28 -3.68 -3.90
N MET A 70 17.74 -2.44 -4.09
CA MET A 70 17.57 -1.71 -5.35
C MET A 70 18.13 -2.43 -6.59
N SER A 71 19.15 -3.27 -6.42
CA SER A 71 19.73 -4.09 -7.49
C SER A 71 18.82 -5.24 -7.96
N GLU A 72 17.89 -5.69 -7.14
CA GLU A 72 17.04 -6.86 -7.39
C GLU A 72 15.57 -6.51 -7.60
N GLU A 73 15.11 -5.41 -7.01
CA GLU A 73 13.71 -5.01 -7.04
C GLU A 73 13.34 -4.37 -8.38
N PRO A 74 12.35 -4.91 -9.12
CA PRO A 74 11.87 -4.27 -10.34
C PRO A 74 11.34 -2.86 -10.08
N TYR A 75 11.79 -1.89 -10.87
CA TYR A 75 11.43 -0.48 -10.72
C TYR A 75 9.90 -0.24 -10.65
N HIS A 76 9.13 -0.95 -11.49
CA HIS A 76 7.67 -0.81 -11.54
C HIS A 76 6.97 -1.16 -10.22
N LEU A 77 7.56 -2.02 -9.36
CA LEU A 77 7.01 -2.32 -8.04
C LEU A 77 7.21 -1.15 -7.06
N LYS A 78 8.38 -0.50 -7.11
CA LYS A 78 8.65 0.70 -6.32
C LYS A 78 7.73 1.85 -6.73
N GLU A 79 7.57 2.06 -8.04
CA GLU A 79 6.64 3.06 -8.57
C GLU A 79 5.19 2.78 -8.15
N SER A 80 4.76 1.52 -8.24
CA SER A 80 3.41 1.11 -7.83
C SER A 80 3.18 1.29 -6.32
N LEU A 81 4.18 1.01 -5.48
CA LEU A 81 4.09 1.24 -4.04
C LEU A 81 4.06 2.73 -3.70
N ALA A 82 4.88 3.55 -4.36
CA ALA A 82 4.84 5.01 -4.20
C ALA A 82 3.47 5.59 -4.61
N ARG A 83 2.88 5.07 -5.68
CA ARG A 83 1.52 5.44 -6.11
C ARG A 83 0.48 5.07 -5.05
N LEU A 84 0.58 3.89 -4.45
CA LEU A 84 -0.30 3.49 -3.35
C LEU A 84 -0.21 4.45 -2.15
N VAL A 85 1.01 4.81 -1.73
CA VAL A 85 1.24 5.77 -0.63
C VAL A 85 0.64 7.13 -0.96
N ALA A 86 0.85 7.62 -2.19
CA ALA A 86 0.26 8.87 -2.65
C ALA A 86 -1.28 8.82 -2.64
N GLU A 87 -1.88 7.68 -3.00
CA GLU A 87 -3.34 7.51 -2.91
C GLU A 87 -3.85 7.52 -1.46
N VAL A 88 -3.12 6.95 -0.49
CA VAL A 88 -3.46 7.08 0.94
C VAL A 88 -3.31 8.53 1.39
N ALA A 89 -2.21 9.19 1.02
CA ALA A 89 -1.95 10.59 1.39
C ALA A 89 -3.06 11.54 0.88
N LYS A 90 -3.52 11.38 -0.37
CA LYS A 90 -4.64 12.18 -0.93
C LYS A 90 -5.94 12.12 -0.11
N ARG A 91 -6.10 11.10 0.74
CA ARG A 91 -7.32 10.86 1.54
C ARG A 91 -7.17 11.27 2.99
N GLU A 92 -5.98 11.13 3.55
CA GLU A 92 -5.73 11.36 4.98
C GLU A 92 -4.98 12.67 5.25
N TRP A 93 -4.16 13.14 4.32
CA TRP A 93 -3.41 14.38 4.48
C TRP A 93 -4.26 15.59 4.02
N PRO A 94 -4.25 16.72 4.74
CA PRO A 94 -3.38 17.04 5.88
C PRO A 94 -3.94 16.72 7.27
N GLN A 95 -5.27 16.69 7.46
CA GLN A 95 -5.87 16.70 8.81
C GLN A 95 -5.77 15.37 9.57
N SER A 96 -5.95 14.23 8.88
CA SER A 96 -5.89 12.90 9.51
C SER A 96 -4.47 12.29 9.51
N TRP A 97 -3.52 12.98 8.88
CA TRP A 97 -2.12 12.57 8.79
C TRP A 97 -1.16 13.76 8.82
N GLU A 98 -1.26 14.57 9.85
CA GLU A 98 -0.48 15.82 10.01
C GLU A 98 1.04 15.58 9.91
N ASN A 99 1.52 14.44 10.42
CA ASN A 99 2.94 14.08 10.44
C ASN A 99 3.47 13.43 9.16
N PHE A 100 2.69 13.38 8.06
CA PHE A 100 3.07 12.69 6.82
C PHE A 100 4.48 13.04 6.31
N LEU A 101 4.83 14.32 6.25
CA LEU A 101 6.14 14.75 5.77
C LEU A 101 7.27 14.33 6.71
N SER A 102 7.03 14.42 8.02
CA SER A 102 7.98 13.97 9.04
C SER A 102 8.19 12.45 8.99
N ASP A 103 7.12 11.68 8.81
CA ASP A 103 7.16 10.23 8.66
C ASP A 103 7.98 9.82 7.43
N LEU A 104 7.72 10.45 6.27
CA LEU A 104 8.48 10.19 5.05
C LEU A 104 9.95 10.58 5.20
N ASN A 105 10.24 11.74 5.79
CA ASN A 105 11.61 12.20 5.98
C ASN A 105 12.40 11.27 6.91
N GLY A 106 11.76 10.73 7.94
CA GLY A 106 12.36 9.70 8.81
C GLY A 106 12.63 8.37 8.10
N MET A 107 11.92 8.08 7.01
CA MET A 107 12.08 6.84 6.22
C MET A 107 13.07 6.99 5.07
N CYS A 108 13.34 8.20 4.57
CA CYS A 108 14.32 8.44 3.51
C CYS A 108 15.70 7.77 3.73
N PRO A 109 16.29 7.77 4.95
CA PRO A 109 17.58 7.12 5.18
C PRO A 109 17.54 5.58 5.16
N LEU A 110 16.35 4.98 5.17
CA LEU A 110 16.16 3.52 5.26
C LEU A 110 16.01 2.83 3.89
N GLY A 111 15.86 3.60 2.80
CA GLY A 111 15.55 3.12 1.46
C GLY A 111 16.75 2.87 0.54
#